data_AF-A0A3E4LU94-F1
#
_entry.id   AF-A0A3E4LU94-F1
#
_cell.length_a   1.000
_cell.length_b   1.000
_cell.length_c   1.000
_cell.angle_alpha   90.00
_cell.angle_beta   90.00
_cell.angle_gamma   90.00
#
_symmetry.space_group_name_H-M   'P 1'
#
loop_
_entity.id
_entity.type
_entity.pdbx_description
1 polymer ?
#
loop_
_entity_poly.entity_id
_entity_poly.type
_entity_poly.pdbx_seq_one_letter_code
_entity_poly.pdbx_strand_id
1 'polypeptide(L)'
;MYKVEKKNRVLRIPDEKFDEYKKMGYIIRDENDNVLFEPENIKATAEKLKKENDELKAKLEEATLYAEDADKKITKLQKENDELKAAIQAQATMGAVAPTSEDSEKKPAAKGSKKTE
;
A
#
# COMPACT_ATOMS: atom_id res chain seq x y z
N MET A 1 24.51 -12.73 47.17
CA MET A 1 25.77 -12.71 46.39
C MET A 1 25.45 -13.05 44.95
N TYR A 2 26.13 -12.43 43.98
CA TYR A 2 25.92 -12.69 42.56
C TYR A 2 27.17 -13.23 41.88
N LYS A 3 26.97 -13.98 40.80
CA LYS A 3 28.03 -14.40 39.88
C LYS A 3 27.93 -13.54 38.62
N VAL A 4 29.04 -12.90 38.24
CA VAL A 4 29.10 -12.05 37.05
C VAL A 4 30.10 -12.58 36.05
N GLU A 5 29.75 -12.50 34.78
CA GLU A 5 30.53 -13.03 33.67
C GLU A 5 30.69 -11.98 32.56
N LYS A 6 31.91 -11.84 32.04
CA LYS A 6 32.20 -11.02 30.85
C LYS A 6 33.38 -11.60 30.10
N LYS A 7 33.14 -12.05 28.86
CA LYS A 7 34.13 -12.79 28.07
C LYS A 7 34.67 -13.97 28.89
N ASN A 8 35.98 -14.06 29.09
CA ASN A 8 36.62 -15.15 29.82
C ASN A 8 36.79 -14.89 31.33
N ARG A 9 36.04 -13.94 31.90
CA ARG A 9 36.15 -13.55 33.32
C ARG A 9 34.85 -13.86 34.06
N VAL A 10 34.96 -14.63 35.14
CA VAL A 10 33.87 -14.91 36.09
C VAL A 10 34.29 -14.42 37.47
N LEU A 11 33.41 -13.66 38.13
CA LEU A 11 33.64 -13.10 39.47
C LEU A 11 32.42 -13.33 40.36
N ARG A 12 32.61 -13.35 41.67
CA ARG A 12 31.52 -13.26 42.66
C ARG A 12 31.50 -11.86 43.26
N ILE A 13 30.35 -11.21 43.28
CA ILE A 13 30.18 -9.84 43.76
C ILE A 13 29.10 -9.78 44.85
N PRO A 14 29.22 -8.86 45.81
CA PRO A 14 28.14 -8.56 46.75
C PRO A 14 26.99 -7.82 46.06
N ASP A 15 25.83 -7.81 46.70
CA ASP A 15 24.58 -7.29 46.11
C ASP A 15 24.67 -5.77 45.83
N GLU A 16 25.41 -5.03 46.65
CA GLU A 16 25.69 -3.59 46.49
C GLU A 16 26.39 -3.25 45.16
N LYS A 17 27.08 -4.23 44.55
CA LYS A 17 27.82 -4.07 43.30
C LYS A 17 26.99 -4.45 42.07
N PHE A 18 25.74 -4.90 42.24
CA PHE A 18 24.88 -5.35 41.14
C PHE A 18 24.76 -4.29 40.02
N ASP A 19 24.38 -3.06 40.38
CA ASP A 19 24.16 -1.99 39.40
C ASP A 19 25.45 -1.54 38.70
N GLU A 20 26.58 -1.59 39.40
CA GLU A 20 27.89 -1.25 38.84
C GLU A 20 28.26 -2.23 37.73
N TYR A 21 28.16 -3.53 37.98
CA TYR A 21 28.48 -4.57 37.00
C TYR A 21 27.44 -4.66 35.87
N LYS A 22 26.18 -4.35 36.17
CA LYS A 22 25.11 -4.21 35.17
C LYS A 22 25.45 -3.12 34.14
N LYS A 23 25.88 -1.94 34.62
CA LYS A 23 26.32 -0.82 33.75
C LYS A 23 27.59 -1.14 32.96
N MET A 24 28.50 -1.94 33.52
CA MET A 24 29.69 -2.39 32.82
C MET A 24 29.41 -3.46 31.75
N GLY A 25 28.17 -3.93 31.64
CA GLY A 25 27.76 -4.95 30.68
C GLY A 25 28.33 -6.33 31.00
N TYR A 26 28.27 -6.72 32.27
CA TYR A 26 28.44 -8.11 32.69
C TYR A 26 27.10 -8.84 32.60
N ILE A 27 27.16 -10.14 32.29
CA ILE A 27 26.04 -11.06 32.54
C ILE A 27 26.00 -11.28 34.06
N ILE A 28 24.84 -11.10 34.69
CA ILE A 28 24.67 -11.28 36.13
C ILE A 28 23.78 -12.49 36.37
N ARG A 29 24.22 -13.40 37.24
CA ARG A 29 23.50 -14.60 37.65
C ARG A 29 23.35 -14.64 39.17
N ASP A 30 22.30 -15.29 39.64
CA ASP A 30 22.15 -15.63 41.05
C ASP A 30 23.02 -16.84 41.47
N GLU A 31 22.91 -17.27 42.72
CA GLU A 31 23.65 -18.41 43.26
C GLU A 31 23.22 -19.75 42.64
N ASN A 32 22.04 -19.81 42.02
CA ASN A 32 21.49 -20.98 41.33
C ASN A 32 21.79 -20.95 39.82
N ASP A 33 22.70 -20.08 39.37
CA ASP A 33 23.07 -19.85 37.97
C ASP A 33 21.94 -19.30 37.06
N ASN A 34 20.83 -18.81 37.63
CA ASN A 34 19.77 -18.13 36.89
C ASN A 34 20.25 -16.76 36.42
N VAL A 35 20.05 -16.45 35.13
CA VAL A 35 20.40 -15.13 34.56
C VAL A 35 19.44 -14.07 35.07
N LEU A 36 19.96 -13.10 35.81
CA LEU A 36 19.24 -11.92 36.26
C LEU A 36 19.39 -10.74 35.29
N PHE A 37 20.50 -10.69 34.56
CA PHE A 37 20.75 -9.65 33.57
C PHE A 37 21.72 -10.13 32.49
N GLU A 38 21.42 -9.80 31.24
CA GLU A 38 22.30 -10.01 30.08
C GLU A 38 22.40 -8.69 29.31
N PRO A 39 23.63 -8.20 29.05
CA PRO A 39 23.82 -6.96 28.30
C PRO A 39 23.41 -7.15 26.85
N GLU A 40 22.73 -6.14 26.30
CA GLU A 40 22.33 -6.17 24.90
C GLU A 40 23.56 -6.21 23.98
N ASN A 41 23.54 -7.10 22.98
CA ASN A 41 24.58 -7.18 21.97
C ASN A 41 24.33 -6.13 20.88
N ILE A 42 24.77 -4.90 21.15
CA ILE A 42 24.59 -3.73 20.28
C ILE A 42 25.02 -4.01 18.83
N LYS A 43 26.06 -4.82 18.61
CA LYS A 43 26.51 -5.18 17.25
C LYS A 43 25.48 -6.04 16.52
N ALA A 44 24.94 -7.06 17.19
CA ALA A 44 23.91 -7.92 16.61
C ALA A 44 22.62 -7.11 16.33
N THR A 45 22.23 -6.23 17.26
CA THR A 45 21.08 -5.34 17.06
C THR A 45 21.31 -4.39 15.88
N ALA A 46 22.51 -3.79 15.77
CA ALA A 46 22.85 -2.90 14.66
C ALA A 46 22.84 -3.62 13.30
N GLU A 47 23.36 -4.85 13.22
CA GLU A 47 23.31 -5.66 12.00
C GLU A 47 21.87 -6.02 11.61
N LYS A 48 21.03 -6.39 12.59
CA LYS A 48 19.60 -6.66 12.35
C LYS A 48 18.89 -5.42 11.82
N LEU A 49 19.08 -4.27 12.47
CA LEU A 49 18.50 -3.00 12.05
C LEU A 49 18.99 -2.56 10.67
N LYS A 50 20.24 -2.85 10.31
CA LYS A 50 20.76 -2.55 8.97
C LYS A 50 20.04 -3.37 7.90
N LYS A 51 19.88 -4.68 8.11
CA LYS A 51 19.14 -5.55 7.18
C LYS A 51 17.68 -5.12 7.03
N GLU A 52 17.00 -4.83 8.14
CA GLU A 52 15.61 -4.35 8.11
C GLU A 52 15.49 -3.01 7.36
N ASN A 53 16.43 -2.09 7.54
CA ASN A 53 16.44 -0.83 6.78
C ASN A 53 16.66 -1.04 5.28
N ASP A 54 17.54 -1.96 4.89
CA ASP A 54 17.80 -2.26 3.48
C ASP A 54 16.56 -2.91 2.84
N GLU A 55 15.86 -3.82 3.55
CA GLU A 55 14.60 -4.41 3.10
C GLU A 55 13.48 -3.37 2.97
N LEU A 56 13.35 -2.46 3.95
CA LEU A 56 12.34 -1.41 3.91
C LEU A 56 12.59 -0.42 2.76
N LYS A 57 13.85 -0.09 2.47
CA LYS A 57 14.20 0.74 1.31
C LYS A 57 13.81 0.07 -0.01
N ALA A 58 14.08 -1.23 -0.16
CA ALA A 58 13.71 -1.97 -1.36
C ALA A 58 12.18 -1.99 -1.57
N LYS A 59 11.41 -2.24 -0.51
CA LYS A 59 9.93 -2.20 -0.58
C LYS A 59 9.40 -0.81 -0.91
N LEU A 60 10.04 0.24 -0.39
CA LEU A 60 9.65 1.61 -0.68
C LEU A 60 9.90 1.93 -2.16
N GLU A 61 11.05 1.54 -2.71
CA GLU A 61 11.39 1.72 -4.12
C GLU A 61 10.40 0.98 -5.04
N GLU A 62 10.07 -0.28 -4.73
CA GLU A 62 9.07 -1.05 -5.45
C GLU A 62 7.68 -0.38 -5.44
N ALA A 63 7.25 0.11 -4.26
CA ALA A 63 5.98 0.81 -4.13
C ALA A 63 5.95 2.13 -4.93
N THR A 64 7.06 2.86 -4.97
CA THR A 64 7.16 4.08 -5.78
C THR A 64 7.07 3.79 -7.28
N LEU A 65 7.74 2.76 -7.77
CA LEU A 65 7.66 2.34 -9.17
C LEU A 65 6.25 1.92 -9.55
N TYR A 66 5.58 1.15 -8.68
CA TYR A 66 4.19 0.74 -8.91
C TYR A 66 3.24 1.94 -8.99
N ALA A 67 3.41 2.94 -8.11
CA ALA A 67 2.61 4.15 -8.13
C ALA A 67 2.82 4.95 -9.43
N GLU A 68 4.07 5.13 -9.85
CA GLU A 68 4.38 5.82 -11.12
C GLU A 68 3.77 5.11 -12.34
N ASP A 69 3.81 3.78 -12.37
CA ASP A 69 3.24 3.01 -13.47
C ASP A 69 1.70 3.01 -13.45
N ALA A 70 1.09 3.04 -12.27
CA ALA A 70 -0.34 3.22 -12.11
C ALA A 70 -0.80 4.58 -12.64
N ASP A 71 -0.08 5.67 -12.33
CA ASP A 71 -0.39 7.02 -12.82
C ASP A 71 -0.27 7.11 -14.35
N LYS A 72 0.77 6.49 -14.94
CA LYS A 72 0.89 6.39 -16.41
C LYS A 72 -0.29 5.65 -17.02
N LYS A 73 -0.72 4.54 -16.41
CA LYS A 73 -1.87 3.75 -16.89
C LYS A 73 -3.18 4.53 -16.78
N ILE A 74 -3.40 5.25 -15.68
CA ILE A 74 -4.57 6.12 -15.49
C ILE A 74 -4.59 7.19 -16.57
N THR A 75 -3.47 7.86 -16.82
CA THR A 75 -3.36 8.91 -17.85
C THR A 75 -3.70 8.36 -19.24
N LYS A 76 -3.21 7.17 -19.58
CA LYS A 76 -3.52 6.51 -20.86
C LYS A 76 -5.00 6.17 -20.98
N LEU A 77 -5.59 5.55 -19.96
CA LEU A 77 -7.01 5.19 -19.95
C LEU A 77 -7.93 6.41 -19.97
N GLN A 78 -7.54 7.50 -19.33
CA GLN A 78 -8.29 8.76 -19.37
C GLN A 78 -8.33 9.30 -20.80
N LYS A 79 -7.18 9.33 -21.50
CA LYS A 79 -7.11 9.75 -22.90
C LYS A 79 -7.96 8.87 -23.82
N GLU A 80 -7.87 7.55 -23.71
CA GLU A 80 -8.68 6.62 -24.50
C GLU A 80 -10.19 6.81 -24.24
N ASN A 81 -10.60 7.03 -22.99
CA ASN A 81 -11.99 7.31 -22.65
C ASN A 81 -12.50 8.62 -23.26
N ASP A 82 -11.68 9.67 -23.26
CA ASP A 82 -12.06 10.96 -23.82
C ASP A 82 -12.17 10.89 -25.35
N GLU A 83 -11.28 10.14 -26.03
CA GLU A 83 -11.38 9.84 -27.46
C GLU A 83 -12.64 9.05 -27.80
N LEU A 84 -12.97 8.02 -27.02
CA LEU A 84 -14.19 7.22 -27.21
C LEU A 84 -15.47 8.06 -27.00
N LYS A 85 -15.50 8.91 -25.96
CA LYS A 85 -16.62 9.84 -25.73
C LYS A 85 -16.80 10.79 -26.90
N ALA A 86 -15.71 11.34 -27.44
CA ALA A 86 -15.76 12.22 -28.61
C ALA A 86 -16.28 11.48 -29.85
N ALA A 87 -15.83 10.24 -30.09
CA ALA A 87 -16.31 9.42 -31.20
C ALA A 87 -17.81 9.09 -31.09
N ILE A 88 -18.31 8.79 -29.88
CA ILE A 88 -19.73 8.55 -29.61
C ILE A 88 -20.55 9.82 -29.87
N GLN A 89 -20.08 10.99 -29.41
CA GLN A 89 -20.76 12.27 -29.68
C GLN A 89 -20.82 12.57 -31.19
N ALA A 90 -19.71 12.38 -31.90
CA ALA A 90 -19.65 12.56 -33.35
C ALA A 90 -20.65 11.64 -34.08
N GLN A 91 -20.72 10.35 -33.71
CA GLN A 91 -21.72 9.43 -34.25
C GLN A 91 -23.16 9.88 -33.94
N ALA A 92 -23.44 10.32 -32.72
CA ALA A 92 -24.76 10.81 -32.35
C ALA A 92 -25.17 12.04 -33.19
N THR A 93 -24.23 12.95 -33.48
CA THR A 93 -24.49 14.12 -34.34
C THR A 93 -24.68 13.75 -35.81
N MET A 94 -24.04 12.68 -36.31
CA MET A 94 -24.23 12.20 -37.69
C MET A 94 -25.50 11.36 -37.87
N GLY A 95 -25.93 10.62 -36.83
CA GLY A 95 -27.18 9.84 -36.85
C GLY A 95 -28.45 10.67 -36.74
N ALA A 96 -28.36 11.93 -36.30
CA ALA A 96 -29.49 12.86 -36.20
C ALA A 96 -29.85 13.56 -37.52
N VAL A 97 -29.01 13.46 -38.55
CA VAL A 97 -29.31 13.98 -39.89
C VAL A 97 -29.92 12.87 -40.75
N ALA A 98 -31.06 12.34 -40.30
CA ALA A 98 -31.98 11.70 -41.25
C ALA A 98 -32.55 12.83 -42.12
N PRO A 99 -32.48 12.76 -43.47
CA PRO A 99 -33.10 13.76 -44.31
C PRO A 99 -34.59 13.73 -44.01
N THR A 100 -35.14 14.88 -43.59
CA THR A 100 -36.57 15.15 -43.69
C THR A 100 -36.90 15.14 -45.17
N SER A 101 -37.17 13.95 -45.72
CA SER A 101 -37.91 13.83 -46.96
C SER A 101 -39.31 14.33 -46.68
N GLU A 102 -39.52 15.62 -46.90
CA GLU A 102 -40.81 16.12 -47.35
C GLU A 102 -41.09 15.42 -48.69
N ASP A 103 -41.83 14.32 -48.65
CA ASP A 103 -42.58 13.87 -49.80
C ASP A 103 -43.93 13.32 -49.35
N SER A 104 -44.95 14.12 -49.66
CA SER A 104 -46.28 13.73 -50.10
C SER A 104 -47.05 12.65 -49.31
N GLU A 105 -48.12 13.06 -48.60
CA GLU A 105 -49.50 12.84 -49.08
C GLU A 105 -50.60 13.18 -48.06
N LYS A 106 -51.64 13.84 -48.60
CA LYS A 106 -53.07 13.82 -48.26
C LYS A 106 -53.61 14.48 -46.98
N LYS A 107 -54.37 15.55 -47.24
CA LYS A 107 -55.62 15.92 -46.56
C LYS A 107 -56.77 15.90 -47.61
N PRO A 108 -58.06 15.96 -47.26
CA PRO A 108 -58.94 14.92 -46.67
C PRO A 108 -60.19 14.64 -47.55
N ALA A 109 -60.97 13.57 -47.30
CA ALA A 109 -62.44 13.56 -47.45
C ALA A 109 -63.13 12.24 -47.00
N ALA A 110 -63.87 12.37 -45.90
CA ALA A 110 -65.25 11.92 -45.58
C ALA A 110 -65.86 10.56 -46.03
N LYS A 111 -66.73 10.07 -45.12
CA LYS A 111 -67.71 8.95 -45.12
C LYS A 111 -67.13 7.61 -44.65
N GLY A 112 -67.65 6.92 -43.63
CA GLY A 112 -68.81 7.13 -42.77
C GLY A 112 -69.13 5.84 -41.99
N SER A 113 -69.80 5.99 -40.85
CA SER A 113 -70.78 5.05 -40.27
C SER A 113 -70.32 3.72 -39.63
N LYS A 114 -70.39 3.68 -38.28
CA LYS A 114 -71.15 2.75 -37.39
C LYS A 114 -70.54 2.82 -35.97
N LYS A 115 -71.16 3.37 -34.91
CA LYS A 115 -72.30 2.88 -34.08
C LYS A 115 -72.29 1.35 -33.96
N THR A 116 -72.08 0.76 -32.78
CA THR A 116 -72.94 0.72 -31.58
C THR A 116 -72.12 0.06 -30.44
N GLU A 117 -72.10 0.63 -29.23
CA GLU A 117 -72.94 0.28 -28.06
C GLU A 117 -72.33 -0.84 -27.21
#